data_AF-A0A4Y2D7M2-F1
#
_entry.id   AF-A0A4Y2D7M2-F1
#
_cell.length_a   1.000
_cell.length_b   1.000
_cell.length_c   1.000
_cell.angle_alpha   90.00
_cell.angle_beta   90.00
_cell.angle_gamma   90.00
#
_symmetry.space_group_name_H-M   'P 1'
#
loop_
_entity.id
_entity.type
_entity.pdbx_description
1 polymer ?
#
loop_
_entity_poly.entity_id
_entity_poly.type
_entity_poly.pdbx_seq_one_letter_code
_entity_poly.pdbx_strand_id
1 'polypeptide(L)'
;MTGEAYDELWNLDWVAIPVFPYVMKYRFDEDGYILMVSDLAAVYAEKLDEKAIQERFQVLNPYAEMLPKVILKHVKQSVKKILAGDQAHEQTELKITLDSNKVIIQHQFNTSGVRFMFNFEPQKLSDNQFKSHILRPILLRALILDEEKAALQRKVEELEGRQSLSSSSNVKNDIESIAIKLCLLDVSRKKTDDREEFGEGILGEIDPGMSTHVKIMLIVQSTEAQDGDEKNIKSCSFENWYICS
;
A
#
# COMPACT_ATOMS: atom_id res chain seq x y z
N MET A 1 -29.99 5.51 27.71
CA MET A 1 -29.61 6.36 26.56
C MET A 1 -28.11 6.59 26.61
N THR A 2 -27.28 5.77 25.96
CA THR A 2 -25.81 6.00 25.87
C THR A 2 -25.22 5.21 24.70
N GLY A 3 -25.73 5.44 23.48
CA GLY A 3 -25.33 4.70 22.28
C GLY A 3 -24.29 5.39 21.40
N GLU A 4 -24.13 6.71 21.49
CA GLU A 4 -23.53 7.51 20.39
C GLU A 4 -22.34 8.38 20.83
N ALA A 5 -21.67 8.05 21.93
CA ALA A 5 -20.73 9.03 22.51
C ALA A 5 -19.49 9.27 21.63
N TYR A 6 -19.07 8.29 20.82
CA TYR A 6 -17.80 8.38 20.09
C TYR A 6 -17.79 7.80 18.67
N ASP A 7 -18.95 7.51 18.10
CA ASP A 7 -19.00 6.90 16.77
C ASP A 7 -18.34 7.79 15.74
N GLU A 8 -18.39 9.11 15.88
CA GLU A 8 -17.77 10.10 14.99
C GLU A 8 -16.25 9.91 14.75
N LEU A 9 -15.55 9.16 15.62
CA LEU A 9 -14.12 8.87 15.49
C LEU A 9 -13.82 7.58 14.70
N TRP A 10 -14.84 6.79 14.32
CA TRP A 10 -14.66 5.45 13.77
C TRP A 10 -13.80 5.40 12.50
N ASN A 11 -13.96 6.40 11.62
CA ASN A 11 -13.26 6.52 10.35
C ASN A 11 -11.91 7.23 10.41
N LEU A 12 -11.54 7.78 11.57
CA LEU A 12 -10.28 8.50 11.69
C LEU A 12 -9.15 7.53 11.97
N ASP A 13 -7.96 7.84 11.49
CA ASP A 13 -6.77 7.06 11.79
C ASP A 13 -6.22 7.42 13.17
N TRP A 14 -5.63 6.42 13.83
CA TRP A 14 -4.83 6.66 15.03
C TRP A 14 -3.52 7.34 14.65
N VAL A 15 -3.24 8.49 15.24
CA VAL A 15 -2.00 9.25 15.02
C VAL A 15 -1.13 9.14 16.26
N ALA A 16 0.15 8.80 16.08
CA ALA A 16 1.11 8.79 17.19
C ALA A 16 1.29 10.21 17.74
N ILE A 17 1.36 10.35 19.06
CA ILE A 17 1.78 11.60 19.69
C ILE A 17 3.31 11.55 19.79
N PRO A 18 4.07 12.38 19.04
CA PRO A 18 5.52 12.32 19.07
C PRO A 18 6.06 12.48 20.49
N VAL A 19 7.16 11.77 20.80
CA VAL A 19 7.84 11.78 22.11
C VAL A 19 7.07 11.06 23.24
N PHE A 20 5.79 10.75 23.06
CA PHE A 20 4.98 10.04 24.06
C PHE A 20 4.55 8.66 23.55
N PRO A 21 4.48 7.63 24.41
CA PRO A 21 4.02 6.29 24.02
C PRO A 21 2.49 6.22 23.91
N TYR A 22 1.89 7.21 23.24
CA TYR A 22 0.44 7.34 23.10
C TYR A 22 0.05 7.53 21.64
N VAL A 23 -1.13 7.05 21.30
CA VAL A 23 -1.81 7.33 20.03
C VAL A 23 -3.11 8.07 20.29
N MET A 24 -3.53 8.90 19.35
CA MET A 24 -4.74 9.72 19.46
C MET A 24 -5.58 9.67 18.19
N LYS A 25 -6.91 9.64 18.36
CA LYS A 25 -7.89 10.06 17.36
C LYS A 25 -8.60 11.30 17.85
N TYR A 26 -8.89 12.24 16.97
CA TYR A 26 -9.54 13.47 17.38
C TYR A 26 -10.27 14.13 16.23
N ARG A 27 -11.33 14.87 16.58
CA ARG A 27 -12.08 15.72 15.68
C ARG A 27 -12.43 17.01 16.41
N PHE A 28 -12.25 18.13 15.71
CA PHE A 28 -12.63 19.46 16.16
C PHE A 28 -13.68 20.02 15.22
N ASP A 29 -14.86 20.29 15.76
CA ASP A 29 -15.96 20.95 15.05
C ASP A 29 -16.02 22.45 15.43
N GLU A 30 -17.08 23.16 15.04
CA GLU A 30 -17.20 24.60 15.31
C GLU A 30 -17.41 24.90 16.80
N ASP A 31 -18.17 24.04 17.48
CA ASP A 31 -18.66 24.28 18.84
C ASP A 31 -18.14 23.22 19.82
N GLY A 32 -17.08 22.49 19.48
CA GLY A 32 -16.61 21.42 20.34
C GLY A 32 -15.48 20.57 19.77
N TYR A 33 -15.12 19.56 20.55
CA TYR A 33 -14.22 18.51 20.10
C TYR A 33 -14.57 17.18 20.73
N ILE A 34 -14.07 16.13 20.09
CA ILE A 34 -14.10 14.77 20.55
C ILE A 34 -12.72 14.16 20.32
N LEU A 35 -12.18 13.46 21.31
CA LEU A 35 -10.91 12.76 21.19
C LEU A 35 -10.89 11.43 21.94
N MET A 36 -10.03 10.54 21.46
CA MET A 36 -9.64 9.29 22.09
C MET A 36 -8.13 9.19 22.14
N VAL A 37 -7.60 8.75 23.27
CA VAL A 37 -6.17 8.56 23.52
C VAL A 37 -5.96 7.15 24.03
N SER A 38 -4.87 6.51 23.61
CA SER A 38 -4.52 5.16 24.04
C SER A 38 -3.02 5.04 24.27
N ASP A 39 -2.65 4.41 25.38
CA ASP A 39 -1.27 3.93 25.65
C ASP A 39 -1.08 2.47 25.20
N LEU A 40 -2.02 1.95 24.40
CA LEU A 40 -2.16 0.55 23.97
C LEU A 40 -2.56 -0.43 25.08
N ALA A 41 -2.56 -0.02 26.36
CA ALA A 41 -3.07 -0.82 27.47
C ALA A 41 -4.53 -0.47 27.80
N ALA A 42 -4.88 0.81 27.72
CA ALA A 42 -6.22 1.33 27.95
C ALA A 42 -6.57 2.42 26.93
N VAL A 43 -7.87 2.63 26.73
CA VAL A 43 -8.39 3.71 25.90
C VAL A 43 -9.13 4.70 26.78
N TYR A 44 -8.83 5.97 26.57
CA TYR A 44 -9.40 7.11 27.26
C TYR A 44 -10.13 7.99 26.24
N ALA A 45 -11.25 8.57 26.60
CA ALA A 45 -12.01 9.43 25.69
C ALA A 45 -12.65 10.61 26.41
N GLU A 46 -12.83 11.71 25.68
CA GLU A 46 -13.66 12.83 26.09
C GLU A 46 -14.34 13.47 24.88
N LYS A 47 -15.46 14.13 25.15
CA LYS A 47 -16.17 14.99 24.23
C LYS A 47 -16.60 16.22 25.02
N LEU A 48 -16.26 17.41 24.52
CA LEU A 48 -16.69 18.67 25.10
C LEU A 48 -17.41 19.51 24.06
N ASP A 49 -18.45 20.19 24.52
CA ASP A 49 -19.12 21.26 23.80
C ASP A 49 -18.53 22.63 24.18
N GLU A 50 -19.03 23.66 23.52
CA GLU A 50 -18.60 25.05 23.66
C GLU A 50 -18.63 25.53 25.11
N LYS A 51 -19.70 25.19 25.83
CA LYS A 51 -19.89 25.59 27.23
C LYS A 51 -18.86 24.93 28.12
N ALA A 52 -18.67 23.62 28.01
CA ALA A 52 -17.73 22.88 28.83
C ALA A 52 -16.26 23.27 28.52
N ILE A 53 -15.97 23.66 27.28
CA ILE A 53 -14.67 24.24 26.90
C ILE A 53 -14.43 25.56 27.62
N GLN A 54 -15.42 26.47 27.62
CA GLN A 54 -15.30 27.75 28.30
C GLN A 54 -15.08 27.57 29.79
N GLU A 55 -15.90 26.74 30.43
CA GLU A 55 -15.81 26.45 31.87
C GLU A 55 -14.43 25.89 32.21
N ARG A 56 -13.95 24.89 31.44
CA ARG A 56 -12.63 24.30 31.67
C ARG A 56 -11.49 25.31 31.47
N PHE A 57 -11.59 26.16 30.44
CA PHE A 57 -10.59 27.19 30.20
C PHE A 57 -10.56 28.23 31.33
N GLN A 58 -11.71 28.68 31.82
CA GLN A 58 -11.81 29.67 32.89
C GLN A 58 -11.27 29.15 34.22
N VAL A 59 -11.41 27.85 34.51
CA VAL A 59 -10.81 27.24 35.72
C VAL A 59 -9.29 27.41 35.73
N LEU A 60 -8.63 27.26 34.58
CA LEU A 60 -7.17 27.36 34.46
C LEU A 60 -6.69 28.80 34.21
N ASN A 61 -7.57 29.66 33.69
CA ASN A 61 -7.25 31.03 33.29
C ASN A 61 -8.34 31.99 33.83
N PRO A 62 -8.45 32.18 35.16
CA PRO A 62 -9.60 32.84 35.80
C PRO A 62 -9.79 34.31 35.43
N TYR A 63 -8.72 34.97 34.97
CA TYR A 63 -8.74 36.38 34.56
C TYR A 63 -8.83 36.56 33.04
N ALA A 64 -8.93 35.45 32.28
CA ALA A 64 -8.92 35.49 30.83
C ALA A 64 -10.35 35.59 30.27
N GLU A 65 -10.59 36.63 29.47
CA GLU A 65 -11.81 36.77 28.67
C GLU A 65 -11.50 36.34 27.24
N MET A 66 -11.62 35.04 26.98
CA MET A 66 -11.44 34.47 25.64
C MET A 66 -12.72 33.75 25.22
N LEU A 67 -13.12 33.97 23.96
CA LEU A 67 -14.28 33.28 23.39
C LEU A 67 -13.96 31.79 23.14
N PRO A 68 -14.92 30.87 23.34
CA PRO A 68 -14.74 29.44 23.12
C PRO A 68 -14.18 29.08 21.75
N LYS A 69 -14.68 29.73 20.68
CA LYS A 69 -14.21 29.51 19.30
C LYS A 69 -12.74 29.90 19.10
N VAL A 70 -12.26 30.90 19.84
CA VAL A 70 -10.85 31.32 19.83
C VAL A 70 -10.00 30.31 20.59
N ILE A 71 -10.46 29.85 21.76
CA ILE A 71 -9.81 28.78 22.55
C ILE A 71 -9.66 27.52 21.67
N LEU A 72 -10.76 27.05 21.08
CA LEU A 72 -10.81 25.90 20.17
C LEU A 72 -9.84 26.04 19.00
N LYS A 73 -9.78 27.22 18.37
CA LYS A 73 -8.85 27.48 17.27
C LYS A 73 -7.39 27.28 17.70
N HIS A 74 -6.99 27.84 18.84
CA HIS A 74 -5.62 27.69 19.35
C HIS A 74 -5.31 26.25 19.74
N VAL A 75 -6.22 25.59 20.44
CA VAL A 75 -6.07 24.17 20.85
C VAL A 75 -5.97 23.26 19.62
N LYS A 76 -6.83 23.44 18.61
CA LYS A 76 -6.80 22.69 17.34
C LYS A 76 -5.48 22.88 16.58
N GLN A 77 -5.01 24.12 16.48
CA GLN A 77 -3.76 24.43 15.79
C GLN A 77 -2.56 23.80 16.49
N SER A 78 -2.55 23.86 17.83
CA SER A 78 -1.50 23.26 18.64
C SER A 78 -1.44 21.75 18.47
N VAL A 79 -2.58 21.06 18.63
CA VAL A 79 -2.64 19.60 18.46
C VAL A 79 -2.08 19.18 17.10
N LYS A 80 -2.43 19.90 16.03
CA LYS A 80 -1.87 19.63 14.69
C LYS A 80 -0.35 19.77 14.64
N LYS A 81 0.21 20.82 15.25
CA LYS A 81 1.67 21.04 15.29
C LYS A 81 2.39 19.94 16.07
N ILE A 82 1.86 19.60 17.25
CA ILE A 82 2.40 18.54 18.10
C ILE A 82 2.46 17.22 17.34
N LEU A 83 1.37 16.84 16.68
CA LEU A 83 1.30 15.58 15.93
C LEU A 83 2.15 15.58 14.66
N ALA A 84 2.41 16.75 14.07
CA ALA A 84 3.35 16.90 12.96
C ALA A 84 4.83 16.80 13.40
N GLY A 85 5.11 16.71 14.70
CA GLY A 85 6.48 16.71 15.24
C GLY A 85 7.16 18.09 15.19
N ASP A 86 6.40 19.15 14.93
CA ASP A 86 6.90 20.52 14.88
C ASP A 86 6.96 21.12 16.29
N GLN A 87 7.92 20.61 17.08
CA GLN A 87 8.21 21.07 18.44
C GLN A 87 9.19 22.26 18.45
N ALA A 88 9.57 22.80 17.29
CA ALA A 88 10.61 23.81 17.16
C ALA A 88 10.15 25.23 17.55
N HIS A 89 8.86 25.43 17.82
CA HIS A 89 8.33 26.73 18.20
C HIS A 89 7.98 26.76 19.69
N GLU A 90 8.68 27.61 20.46
CA GLU A 90 8.53 27.92 21.90
C GLU A 90 7.12 28.34 22.37
N GLN A 91 6.13 28.26 21.49
CA GLN A 91 4.76 28.71 21.71
C GLN A 91 3.84 27.59 22.20
N THR A 92 4.30 26.34 22.24
CA THR A 92 3.46 25.19 22.58
C THR A 92 4.22 24.17 23.41
N GLU A 93 3.74 23.90 24.62
CA GLU A 93 4.26 22.84 25.49
C GLU A 93 3.16 21.82 25.78
N LEU A 94 3.53 20.53 25.77
CA LEU A 94 2.64 19.42 26.07
C LEU A 94 3.20 18.55 27.18
N LYS A 95 2.36 18.27 28.17
CA LYS A 95 2.67 17.33 29.26
C LYS A 95 1.53 16.33 29.37
N ILE A 96 1.88 15.04 29.37
CA ILE A 96 0.94 13.95 29.61
C ILE A 96 1.19 13.39 31.00
N THR A 97 0.15 13.33 31.82
CA THR A 97 0.18 12.66 33.13
C THR A 97 -0.98 11.67 33.20
N LEU A 98 -0.68 10.46 33.67
CA LEU A 98 -1.69 9.45 33.96
C LEU A 98 -2.11 9.57 35.43
N ASP A 99 -3.41 9.77 35.64
CA ASP A 99 -4.08 9.56 36.91
C ASP A 99 -4.92 8.28 36.77
N SER A 100 -5.05 7.50 37.84
CA SER A 100 -5.67 6.16 37.92
C SER A 100 -6.74 5.82 36.86
N ASN A 101 -7.70 6.72 36.60
CA ASN A 101 -8.75 6.55 35.58
C ASN A 101 -8.81 7.64 34.50
N LYS A 102 -7.84 8.55 34.42
CA LYS A 102 -7.82 9.63 33.44
C LYS A 102 -6.44 9.96 32.94
N VAL A 103 -6.35 10.35 31.68
CA VAL A 103 -5.13 10.97 31.16
C VAL A 103 -5.37 12.48 31.19
N ILE A 104 -4.41 13.23 31.73
CA ILE A 104 -4.39 14.69 31.64
C ILE A 104 -3.34 15.05 30.60
N ILE A 105 -3.77 15.65 29.50
CA ILE A 105 -2.88 16.22 28.50
C ILE A 105 -2.95 17.73 28.67
N GLN A 106 -1.98 18.26 29.39
CA GLN A 106 -1.85 19.68 29.61
C GLN A 106 -1.17 20.32 28.40
N HIS A 107 -1.84 21.34 27.88
CA HIS A 107 -1.42 22.12 26.74
C HIS A 107 -1.21 23.57 27.18
N GLN A 108 -0.05 24.14 26.87
CA GLN A 108 0.22 25.56 27.05
C GLN A 108 0.37 26.23 25.69
N PHE A 109 -0.26 27.40 25.51
CA PHE A 109 -0.11 28.19 24.29
C PHE A 109 0.01 29.68 24.56
N ASN A 110 0.74 30.39 23.69
CA ASN A 110 0.88 31.84 23.76
C ASN A 110 -0.02 32.53 22.73
N THR A 111 -0.76 33.57 23.14
CA THR A 111 -1.42 34.49 22.23
C THR A 111 -1.29 35.92 22.73
N SER A 112 -0.95 36.85 21.84
CA SER A 112 -0.69 38.27 22.17
C SER A 112 0.30 38.49 23.33
N GLY A 113 1.32 37.64 23.44
CA GLY A 113 2.33 37.72 24.52
C GLY A 113 1.89 37.17 25.87
N VAL A 114 0.66 36.65 25.99
CA VAL A 114 0.14 36.01 27.20
C VAL A 114 0.11 34.50 27.02
N ARG A 115 0.53 33.78 28.06
CA ARG A 115 0.50 32.31 28.12
C ARG A 115 -0.80 31.83 28.73
N PHE A 116 -1.46 30.91 28.06
CA PHE A 116 -2.70 30.27 28.49
C PHE A 116 -2.52 28.76 28.63
N MET A 117 -3.34 28.17 29.49
CA MET A 117 -3.34 26.74 29.74
C MET A 117 -4.68 26.10 29.36
N PHE A 118 -4.65 24.90 28.81
CA PHE A 118 -5.83 24.09 28.56
C PHE A 118 -5.49 22.63 28.84
N ASN A 119 -6.39 21.90 29.51
CA ASN A 119 -6.22 20.47 29.73
C ASN A 119 -7.24 19.69 28.91
N PHE A 120 -6.77 18.69 28.20
CA PHE A 120 -7.60 17.55 27.83
C PHE A 120 -7.62 16.58 29.01
N GLU A 121 -8.78 16.08 29.39
CA GLU A 121 -8.96 15.20 30.54
C GLU A 121 -9.76 13.93 30.18
N PRO A 122 -9.38 13.20 29.11
CA PRO A 122 -10.05 11.98 28.71
C PRO A 122 -10.08 10.93 29.83
N GLN A 123 -11.27 10.37 30.04
CA GLN A 123 -11.54 9.36 31.05
C GLN A 123 -11.44 7.97 30.44
N LYS A 124 -10.98 7.00 31.22
CA LYS A 124 -10.89 5.60 30.79
C LYS A 124 -12.27 5.09 30.36
N LEU A 125 -12.33 4.46 29.18
CA LEU A 125 -13.56 3.85 28.70
C LEU A 125 -13.98 2.71 29.63
N SER A 126 -15.28 2.62 29.89
CA SER A 126 -15.87 1.42 30.49
C SER A 126 -15.75 0.22 29.53
N ASP A 127 -15.82 -1.00 30.06
CA ASP A 127 -15.78 -2.22 29.24
C ASP A 127 -16.83 -2.22 28.11
N ASN A 128 -18.02 -1.68 28.38
CA ASN A 128 -19.08 -1.59 27.37
C ASN A 128 -18.70 -0.61 26.25
N GLN A 129 -18.16 0.56 26.60
CA GLN A 129 -17.70 1.55 25.61
C GLN A 129 -16.50 1.04 24.82
N PHE A 130 -15.55 0.35 25.48
CA PHE A 130 -14.43 -0.28 24.81
C PHE A 130 -14.92 -1.34 23.82
N LYS A 131 -15.87 -2.19 24.22
CA LYS A 131 -16.47 -3.19 23.33
C LYS A 131 -17.18 -2.55 22.14
N SER A 132 -17.99 -1.52 22.36
CA SER A 132 -18.80 -0.89 21.31
C SER A 132 -17.97 -0.06 20.34
N HIS A 133 -17.03 0.75 20.83
CA HIS A 133 -16.35 1.76 20.02
C HIS A 133 -14.93 1.35 19.58
N ILE A 134 -14.34 0.31 20.18
CA ILE A 134 -12.98 -0.15 19.83
C ILE A 134 -13.02 -1.58 19.32
N LEU A 135 -13.45 -2.54 20.14
CA LEU A 135 -13.32 -3.96 19.81
C LEU A 135 -14.19 -4.36 18.60
N ARG A 136 -15.50 -4.07 18.62
CA ARG A 136 -16.40 -4.43 17.52
C ARG A 136 -15.98 -3.78 16.19
N PRO A 137 -15.68 -2.47 16.11
CA PRO A 137 -15.24 -1.86 14.85
C PRO A 137 -13.94 -2.46 14.31
N ILE A 138 -12.96 -2.76 15.18
CA ILE A 138 -11.70 -3.38 14.75
C ILE A 138 -11.94 -4.78 14.20
N LEU A 139 -12.75 -5.61 14.88
CA LEU A 139 -13.07 -6.96 14.42
C LEU A 139 -13.83 -6.93 13.08
N LEU A 140 -14.81 -6.04 12.92
CA LEU A 140 -15.53 -5.87 11.66
C LEU A 140 -14.60 -5.44 10.53
N ARG A 141 -13.69 -4.49 10.81
CA ARG A 141 -12.71 -4.04 9.80
C ARG A 141 -11.75 -5.16 9.42
N ALA A 142 -11.29 -5.96 10.38
CA ALA A 142 -10.42 -7.10 10.10
C ALA A 142 -11.10 -8.15 9.20
N LEU A 143 -12.39 -8.43 9.44
CA LEU A 143 -13.16 -9.34 8.59
C LEU A 143 -13.29 -8.83 7.15
N ILE A 144 -13.64 -7.54 6.98
CA ILE A 144 -13.73 -6.91 5.65
C ILE A 144 -12.38 -6.99 4.92
N LEU A 145 -11.29 -6.69 5.62
CA LEU A 145 -9.94 -6.75 5.05
C LEU A 145 -9.53 -8.18 4.64
N ASP A 146 -9.99 -9.20 5.37
CA ASP A 146 -9.72 -10.60 5.03
C ASP A 146 -10.46 -11.03 3.75
N GLU A 147 -11.73 -10.62 3.60
CA GLU A 147 -12.50 -10.85 2.39
C GLU A 147 -11.89 -10.13 1.17
N GLU A 148 -11.47 -8.87 1.35
CA GLU A 148 -10.78 -8.09 0.30
C GLU A 148 -9.46 -8.74 -0.11
N LYS A 149 -8.67 -9.19 0.86
CA LYS A 149 -7.43 -9.92 0.62
C LYS A 149 -7.67 -11.19 -0.18
N ALA A 150 -8.66 -12.00 0.19
CA ALA A 150 -9.00 -13.23 -0.52
C ALA A 150 -9.51 -12.96 -1.96
N ALA A 151 -10.20 -11.84 -2.18
CA ALA A 151 -10.61 -11.41 -3.52
C ALA A 151 -9.42 -10.96 -4.37
N LEU A 152 -8.46 -10.23 -3.79
CA LEU A 152 -7.25 -9.79 -4.47
C LEU A 152 -6.34 -10.97 -4.82
N GLN A 153 -6.18 -11.95 -3.92
CA GLN A 153 -5.41 -13.16 -4.18
C GLN A 153 -5.93 -13.93 -5.41
N ARG A 154 -7.24 -14.13 -5.53
CA ARG A 154 -7.85 -14.77 -6.71
C ARG A 154 -7.58 -14.01 -8.02
N LYS A 155 -7.59 -12.68 -7.97
CA LYS A 155 -7.29 -11.85 -9.15
C LYS A 155 -5.82 -11.96 -9.57
N VAL A 156 -4.90 -12.06 -8.61
CA VAL A 156 -3.48 -12.27 -8.89
C VAL A 156 -3.26 -13.60 -9.60
N GLU A 157 -3.84 -14.70 -9.09
CA GLU A 157 -3.76 -16.03 -9.71
C GLU A 157 -4.32 -16.05 -11.15
N GLU A 158 -5.44 -15.35 -11.39
CA GLU A 158 -6.03 -15.23 -12.73
C GLU A 158 -5.09 -14.50 -13.71
N LEU A 159 -4.45 -13.41 -13.25
CA LEU A 159 -3.52 -12.64 -14.07
C LEU A 159 -2.22 -13.41 -14.37
N GLU A 160 -1.67 -14.11 -13.39
CA GLU A 160 -0.50 -14.98 -13.57
C GLU A 160 -0.82 -16.11 -14.57
N GLY A 161 -2.00 -16.73 -14.45
CA GLY A 161 -2.48 -17.72 -15.41
C GLY A 161 -2.58 -17.16 -16.84
N ARG A 162 -3.12 -15.95 -17.01
CA ARG A 162 -3.22 -15.28 -18.33
C ARG A 162 -1.86 -14.92 -18.93
N GLN A 163 -0.88 -14.58 -18.11
CA GLN A 163 0.47 -14.27 -18.56
C GLN A 163 1.21 -15.53 -19.07
N SER A 164 0.98 -16.68 -18.45
CA SER A 164 1.52 -17.97 -18.91
C SER A 164 0.92 -18.43 -20.25
N LEU A 165 -0.35 -18.13 -20.52
CA LEU A 165 -1.02 -18.46 -21.79
C LEU A 165 -0.61 -17.53 -22.94
N SER A 166 -0.45 -16.23 -22.68
CA SER A 166 -0.07 -15.23 -23.71
C SER A 166 1.41 -15.34 -24.13
N SER A 167 2.29 -15.79 -23.25
CA SER A 167 3.68 -16.10 -23.59
C SER A 167 3.81 -17.37 -24.45
N SER A 168 2.92 -18.35 -24.30
CA SER A 168 2.91 -19.57 -25.14
C SER A 168 2.32 -19.34 -26.54
N SER A 169 1.35 -18.43 -26.71
CA SER A 169 0.71 -18.18 -28.02
C SER A 169 1.57 -17.34 -28.97
N ASN A 170 2.38 -16.41 -28.43
CA ASN A 170 3.20 -15.52 -29.26
C ASN A 170 4.38 -16.26 -29.90
N VAL A 171 5.03 -17.18 -29.18
CA VAL A 171 6.15 -17.97 -29.73
C VAL A 171 5.68 -18.87 -30.89
N LYS A 172 4.46 -19.42 -30.81
CA LYS A 172 3.93 -20.32 -31.85
C LYS A 172 3.60 -19.58 -33.14
N ASN A 173 3.04 -18.36 -33.03
CA ASN A 173 2.71 -17.52 -34.18
C ASN A 173 3.96 -16.96 -34.87
N ASP A 174 5.02 -16.65 -34.11
CA ASP A 174 6.29 -16.16 -34.66
C ASP A 174 7.06 -17.25 -35.41
N ILE A 175 7.04 -18.49 -34.91
CA ILE A 175 7.66 -19.65 -35.58
C ILE A 175 6.97 -19.95 -36.92
N GLU A 176 5.63 -19.93 -36.96
CA GLU A 176 4.89 -20.15 -38.22
C GLU A 176 5.14 -19.02 -39.24
N SER A 177 5.22 -17.75 -38.79
CA SER A 177 5.54 -16.62 -39.68
C SER A 177 6.97 -16.68 -40.23
N ILE A 178 7.94 -17.11 -39.42
CA ILE A 178 9.34 -17.29 -39.85
C ILE A 178 9.45 -18.45 -40.85
N ALA A 179 8.78 -19.58 -40.60
CA ALA A 179 8.78 -20.72 -41.51
C ALA A 179 8.22 -20.33 -42.89
N ILE A 180 7.10 -19.60 -42.94
CA ILE A 180 6.51 -19.13 -44.21
C ILE A 180 7.46 -18.18 -44.96
N LYS A 181 8.15 -17.27 -44.26
CA LYS A 181 9.13 -16.35 -44.89
C LYS A 181 10.33 -17.08 -45.48
N LEU A 182 10.85 -18.10 -44.80
CA LEU A 182 11.96 -18.91 -45.31
C LEU A 182 11.55 -19.75 -46.52
N CYS A 183 10.34 -20.33 -46.52
CA CYS A 183 9.81 -21.05 -47.67
C CYS A 183 9.62 -20.14 -48.90
N LEU A 184 9.25 -18.86 -48.72
CA LEU A 184 9.10 -17.92 -49.84
C LEU A 184 10.44 -17.40 -50.39
N LEU A 185 11.48 -17.29 -49.55
CA LEU A 185 12.83 -16.90 -49.97
C LEU A 185 13.50 -17.98 -50.83
N ASP A 186 13.29 -19.26 -50.52
CA ASP A 186 13.84 -20.37 -51.33
C ASP A 186 13.15 -20.51 -52.70
N VAL A 187 11.86 -20.17 -52.78
CA VAL A 187 11.13 -20.17 -54.07
C VAL A 187 11.54 -18.98 -54.95
N SER A 188 11.92 -17.84 -54.35
CA SER A 188 12.30 -16.64 -55.11
C SER A 188 13.74 -16.66 -55.63
N ARG A 189 14.65 -17.43 -55.02
CA ARG A 189 16.05 -17.56 -55.50
C ARG A 189 16.22 -18.46 -56.71
N LYS A 190 15.20 -19.21 -57.12
CA LYS A 190 15.23 -20.06 -58.31
C LYS A 190 14.76 -19.38 -59.62
N LYS A 191 14.56 -18.06 -59.63
CA LYS A 191 14.07 -17.33 -60.82
C LYS A 191 14.98 -16.23 -61.35
N THR A 192 16.19 -16.09 -60.83
CA THR A 192 17.16 -15.10 -61.33
C THR A 192 18.55 -15.71 -61.31
N ASP A 193 18.76 -16.69 -62.17
CA ASP A 193 19.99 -16.86 -62.91
C ASP A 193 19.65 -17.59 -64.21
N ASP A 194 20.46 -17.43 -65.25
CA ASP A 194 20.30 -17.95 -66.63
C ASP A 194 19.93 -16.88 -67.69
N ARG A 195 20.81 -15.88 -67.79
CA ARG A 195 21.22 -15.17 -69.03
C ARG A 195 22.66 -14.69 -68.73
N GLU A 196 23.76 -15.09 -69.38
CA GLU A 196 24.04 -15.37 -70.79
C GLU A 196 25.27 -16.32 -70.97
N GLU A 197 25.23 -17.07 -72.08
CA GLU A 197 26.29 -17.46 -73.03
C GLU A 197 27.69 -17.92 -72.57
N PHE A 198 28.00 -19.20 -72.87
CA PHE A 198 29.25 -19.59 -73.55
C PHE A 198 29.11 -20.97 -74.22
N GLY A 199 29.36 -21.01 -75.54
CA GLY A 199 30.20 -22.03 -76.21
C GLY A 199 29.74 -23.50 -76.30
N GLU A 200 29.49 -23.92 -77.54
CA GLU A 200 29.38 -25.27 -78.10
C GLU A 200 30.17 -26.40 -77.41
N GLY A 201 29.57 -27.60 -77.30
CA GLY A 201 30.34 -28.82 -77.05
C GLY A 201 29.58 -30.09 -76.61
N ILE A 202 28.99 -30.78 -77.58
CA ILE A 202 28.81 -32.26 -77.67
C ILE A 202 27.64 -32.91 -76.90
N LEU A 203 26.84 -33.63 -77.70
CA LEU A 203 25.74 -34.53 -77.37
C LEU A 203 26.12 -35.64 -76.37
N GLY A 204 25.14 -36.00 -75.54
CA GLY A 204 25.02 -37.31 -74.91
C GLY A 204 23.64 -37.51 -74.31
N GLU A 205 22.76 -38.20 -75.04
CA GLU A 205 21.42 -38.67 -74.62
C GLU A 205 21.46 -39.51 -73.34
N ILE A 206 20.51 -39.31 -72.40
CA ILE A 206 19.76 -40.31 -71.57
C ILE A 206 18.54 -39.53 -70.97
N ASP A 207 17.32 -39.58 -71.50
CA ASP A 207 16.18 -40.52 -71.33
C ASP A 207 15.02 -39.86 -70.53
N PRO A 208 13.75 -39.81 -71.02
CA PRO A 208 12.66 -39.09 -70.39
C PRO A 208 11.76 -40.05 -69.60
N GLY A 209 11.95 -40.14 -68.29
CA GLY A 209 11.05 -40.93 -67.45
C GLY A 209 11.29 -40.74 -65.95
N MET A 210 10.21 -40.62 -65.18
CA MET A 210 10.08 -40.49 -63.71
C MET A 210 10.05 -39.02 -63.23
N SER A 211 8.88 -38.38 -63.12
CA SER A 211 7.73 -38.64 -62.23
C SER A 211 8.07 -38.60 -60.74
N THR A 212 7.71 -37.47 -60.15
CA THR A 212 7.22 -37.22 -58.78
C THR A 212 7.12 -38.45 -57.86
N HIS A 213 7.99 -38.59 -56.86
CA HIS A 213 7.65 -38.98 -55.48
C HIS A 213 8.89 -39.18 -54.58
N VAL A 214 8.78 -38.64 -53.36
CA VAL A 214 9.51 -39.02 -52.14
C VAL A 214 11.02 -38.77 -52.13
N LYS A 215 11.40 -37.61 -51.57
CA LYS A 215 12.64 -37.48 -50.79
C LYS A 215 12.47 -36.46 -49.65
N ILE A 216 11.45 -36.67 -48.83
CA ILE A 216 11.46 -36.24 -47.43
C ILE A 216 11.96 -37.45 -46.66
N MET A 217 13.25 -37.49 -46.38
CA MET A 217 13.83 -38.52 -45.53
C MET A 217 14.91 -37.88 -44.67
N LEU A 218 14.59 -37.78 -43.36
CA LEU A 218 15.49 -37.64 -42.21
C LEU A 218 16.25 -36.31 -42.15
N ILE A 219 16.13 -35.50 -41.10
CA ILE A 219 16.54 -35.81 -39.72
C ILE A 219 15.52 -35.25 -38.70
N VAL A 220 14.75 -36.16 -38.11
CA VAL A 220 14.14 -36.03 -36.79
C VAL A 220 14.55 -37.28 -36.02
N GLN A 221 14.78 -37.13 -34.71
CA GLN A 221 15.32 -38.09 -33.72
C GLN A 221 16.85 -38.06 -33.64
N SER A 222 17.52 -37.95 -32.49
CA SER A 222 17.13 -38.10 -31.09
C SER A 222 18.24 -37.40 -30.26
N THR A 223 17.97 -36.84 -29.08
CA THR A 223 18.34 -37.55 -27.85
C THR A 223 17.64 -36.92 -26.64
N GLU A 224 16.73 -37.68 -26.04
CA GLU A 224 16.48 -37.66 -24.61
C GLU A 224 17.22 -38.85 -23.96
N ALA A 225 17.59 -38.63 -22.70
CA ALA A 225 17.85 -39.57 -21.59
C ALA A 225 19.29 -40.01 -21.23
N GLN A 226 19.72 -39.47 -20.06
CA GLN A 226 20.41 -40.09 -18.91
C GLN A 226 21.87 -40.57 -19.06
N ASP A 227 22.81 -39.97 -18.31
CA ASP A 227 23.20 -40.41 -16.96
C ASP A 227 24.18 -39.40 -16.32
N GLY A 228 24.31 -39.43 -15.00
CA GLY A 228 24.71 -38.30 -14.16
C GLY A 228 26.19 -37.89 -14.12
N ASP A 229 26.41 -36.69 -13.57
CA ASP A 229 27.34 -36.52 -12.44
C ASP A 229 27.08 -35.20 -11.71
N GLU A 230 27.07 -35.28 -10.40
CA GLU A 230 26.98 -34.17 -9.45
C GLU A 230 28.12 -33.18 -9.66
N LYS A 231 27.80 -31.87 -9.68
CA LYS A 231 28.51 -30.84 -8.89
C LYS A 231 27.92 -29.44 -9.09
N ASN A 232 27.19 -29.01 -8.06
CA ASN A 232 27.55 -27.84 -7.26
C ASN A 232 27.72 -26.52 -8.03
N ILE A 233 26.61 -25.80 -8.27
CA ILE A 233 26.66 -24.34 -8.24
C ILE A 233 25.51 -23.82 -7.37
N LYS A 234 25.94 -23.11 -6.34
CA LYS A 234 25.20 -22.59 -5.21
C LYS A 234 24.09 -21.64 -5.64
N SER A 235 22.99 -21.76 -4.89
CA SER A 235 22.10 -20.68 -4.47
C SER A 235 22.80 -19.31 -4.39
N CYS A 236 22.24 -18.31 -5.07
CA CYS A 236 22.38 -16.92 -4.68
C CYS A 236 21.00 -16.40 -4.24
N SER A 237 20.70 -16.64 -2.97
CA SER A 237 19.88 -15.75 -2.16
C SER A 237 20.76 -14.56 -1.74
N PHE A 238 20.27 -13.33 -1.87
CA PHE A 238 20.73 -12.22 -1.03
C PHE A 238 19.57 -11.27 -0.74
N GLU A 239 19.10 -11.37 0.50
CA GLU A 239 18.32 -10.35 1.22
C GLU A 239 19.23 -9.22 1.71
N ASN A 240 18.59 -8.06 1.96
CA ASN A 240 19.02 -6.88 2.74
C ASN A 240 20.08 -5.99 2.05
N TRP A 241 19.96 -4.65 2.06
CA TRP A 241 19.91 -3.77 3.23
C TRP A 241 19.11 -2.47 3.02
N TYR A 242 18.60 -1.96 4.14
CA TYR A 242 17.98 -0.67 4.44
C TYR A 242 18.99 0.53 4.43
N ILE A 243 18.46 1.77 4.30
CA ILE A 243 19.02 3.09 4.76
C ILE A 243 20.22 3.63 3.92
N CYS A 244 20.43 4.90 3.55
CA CYS A 244 19.99 6.27 3.87
C CYS A 244 20.21 7.13 2.60
N SER A 245 19.57 8.27 2.35
CA SER A 245 19.82 9.57 3.00
C SER A 245 18.76 10.58 2.55
#